data_AF-A0A6L8Q7L3-F1
#
_entry.id   AF-A0A6L8Q7L3-F1
#
_cell.length_a   1.000
_cell.length_b   1.000
_cell.length_c   1.000
_cell.angle_alpha   90.00
_cell.angle_beta   90.00
_cell.angle_gamma   90.00
#
_symmetry.space_group_name_H-M   'P 1'
#
loop_
_entity.id
_entity.type
_entity.pdbx_description
1 polymer ?
#
loop_
_entity_poly.entity_id
_entity_poly.type
_entity_poly.pdbx_seq_one_letter_code
_entity_poly.pdbx_strand_id
1 'polypeptide(L)'
;MTGLRTQSKITIKILKINLPARFSFIRFPNFIAMSLNLDSFEPDSTKKSPAFNLIFLLFLSIFFLVSCGNGDSEKEERPDRAKMEEAQKAFDEENYDKAKSSVEYFLAQYPKDVQALYFYAQVLVATDQLLKARERATEILEIDPERPEAQAILGEVHYGRKEFPQALKLSRQALKKN
;
A
#
# COMPACT_ATOMS: atom_id res chain seq x y z
N MET A 1 -6.12 -73.39 -15.95
CA MET A 1 -5.06 -72.48 -15.45
C MET A 1 -5.47 -71.06 -15.78
N THR A 2 -6.03 -70.34 -14.79
CA THR A 2 -5.55 -69.03 -14.29
C THR A 2 -5.67 -67.91 -15.34
N GLY A 3 -6.67 -67.02 -15.26
CA GLY A 3 -6.61 -65.77 -14.46
C GLY A 3 -5.87 -64.69 -15.29
N LEU A 4 -6.36 -63.51 -15.62
CA LEU A 4 -7.33 -62.61 -14.99
C LEU A 4 -7.99 -61.75 -16.08
N ARG A 5 -9.32 -61.55 -15.98
CA ARG A 5 -10.04 -60.40 -16.55
C ARG A 5 -9.75 -59.20 -15.67
N THR A 6 -9.27 -58.09 -16.22
CA THR A 6 -9.37 -56.77 -15.58
C THR A 6 -10.12 -55.85 -16.52
N GLN A 7 -11.44 -55.82 -16.32
CA GLN A 7 -12.35 -54.84 -16.89
C GLN A 7 -12.72 -53.83 -15.79
N SER A 8 -12.80 -52.58 -16.20
CA SER A 8 -13.74 -51.57 -15.70
C SER A 8 -13.49 -50.92 -14.34
N LYS A 9 -13.16 -49.63 -14.43
CA LYS A 9 -13.80 -48.48 -13.77
C LYS A 9 -13.84 -48.36 -12.24
N ILE A 10 -13.76 -47.08 -11.84
CA ILE A 10 -13.99 -46.49 -10.51
C ILE A 10 -12.74 -46.64 -9.63
N THR A 11 -12.01 -45.58 -9.29
CA THR A 11 -12.42 -44.71 -8.18
C THR A 11 -11.70 -43.37 -8.24
N ILE A 12 -12.51 -42.33 -8.03
CA ILE A 12 -12.17 -40.92 -7.87
C ILE A 12 -11.07 -40.75 -6.80
N LYS A 13 -9.96 -40.12 -7.18
CA LYS A 13 -8.88 -39.72 -6.25
C LYS A 13 -9.25 -38.39 -5.59
N ILE A 14 -10.26 -38.39 -4.70
CA ILE A 14 -10.45 -37.30 -3.75
C ILE A 14 -9.38 -37.47 -2.68
N LEU A 15 -8.32 -36.67 -2.78
CA LEU A 15 -7.35 -36.48 -1.71
C LEU A 15 -8.10 -35.82 -0.55
N LYS A 16 -8.51 -36.66 0.41
CA LYS A 16 -9.03 -36.24 1.71
C LYS A 16 -8.01 -35.31 2.37
N ILE A 17 -8.37 -34.05 2.47
CA ILE A 17 -7.77 -33.06 3.37
C ILE A 17 -7.97 -33.62 4.79
N ASN A 18 -6.91 -34.18 5.36
CA ASN A 18 -6.87 -34.57 6.76
C ASN A 18 -6.47 -33.32 7.55
N LEU A 19 -7.46 -32.63 8.13
CA LEU A 19 -7.25 -31.58 9.13
C LEU A 19 -6.89 -32.26 10.46
N PRO A 20 -5.67 -32.12 11.01
CA PRO A 20 -5.45 -32.47 12.41
C PRO A 20 -6.02 -31.35 13.29
N ALA A 21 -7.22 -31.56 13.81
CA ALA A 21 -7.66 -30.91 15.03
C ALA A 21 -6.72 -31.36 16.17
N ARG A 22 -5.74 -30.51 16.52
CA ARG A 22 -5.06 -30.55 17.81
C ARG A 22 -4.67 -29.12 18.17
N PHE A 23 -5.58 -28.43 18.84
CA PHE A 23 -5.23 -27.27 19.66
C PHE A 23 -4.34 -27.79 20.79
N SER A 24 -3.03 -27.65 20.59
CA SER A 24 -2.05 -27.87 21.64
C SER A 24 -2.31 -26.87 22.76
N PHE A 25 -2.65 -27.42 23.92
CA PHE A 25 -2.73 -26.75 25.20
C PHE A 25 -1.36 -26.11 25.51
N ILE A 26 -1.18 -24.83 25.21
CA ILE A 26 -0.03 -24.06 25.68
C ILE A 26 -0.35 -23.67 27.13
N ARG A 27 0.26 -24.41 28.04
CA ARG A 27 0.29 -24.14 29.48
C ARG A 27 1.22 -22.95 29.71
N PHE A 28 0.66 -21.76 29.92
CA PHE A 28 1.41 -20.65 30.52
C PHE A 28 1.40 -20.82 32.04
N PRO A 29 2.55 -21.00 32.71
CA PRO A 29 2.63 -20.84 34.15
C PRO A 29 2.75 -19.34 34.46
N ASN A 30 2.06 -18.90 35.50
CA ASN A 30 2.06 -17.53 36.06
C ASN A 30 0.98 -16.58 35.49
N PHE A 31 -0.28 -16.90 35.79
CA PHE A 31 -1.30 -15.87 36.01
C PHE A 31 -1.70 -15.91 37.48
N ILE A 32 -1.29 -14.89 38.22
CA ILE A 32 -1.72 -14.64 39.59
C ILE A 32 -3.22 -14.32 39.54
N ALA A 33 -4.04 -15.14 40.17
CA ALA A 33 -5.47 -14.90 40.32
C ALA A 33 -5.67 -13.75 41.33
N MET A 34 -5.92 -12.54 40.83
CA MET A 34 -6.43 -11.43 41.63
C MET A 34 -7.96 -11.53 41.62
N SER A 35 -8.52 -12.09 42.69
CA SER A 35 -9.96 -12.09 42.96
C SER A 35 -10.42 -10.66 43.23
N LEU A 36 -10.96 -10.00 42.22
CA LEU A 36 -11.66 -8.72 42.38
C LEU A 36 -13.15 -8.99 42.44
N ASN A 37 -13.72 -8.62 43.59
CA ASN A 37 -15.13 -8.69 43.93
C ASN A 37 -16.00 -8.11 42.82
N LEU A 38 -16.92 -8.94 42.32
CA LEU A 38 -18.01 -8.51 41.48
C LEU A 38 -19.12 -7.98 42.40
N ASP A 39 -18.89 -6.80 43.00
CA ASP A 39 -19.98 -6.06 43.62
C ASP A 39 -20.86 -5.49 42.49
N SER A 40 -22.08 -5.99 42.48
CA SER A 40 -23.28 -5.48 41.83
C SER A 40 -23.23 -3.98 41.49
N PHE A 41 -23.05 -3.66 40.20
CA PHE A 41 -23.41 -2.35 39.67
C PHE A 41 -24.86 -2.40 39.19
N GLU A 42 -25.81 -2.17 40.11
CA GLU A 42 -27.19 -1.83 39.76
C GLU A 42 -27.23 -0.36 39.30
N PRO A 43 -27.60 -0.05 38.04
CA PRO A 43 -27.86 1.34 37.65
C PRO A 43 -29.23 1.76 38.22
N ASP A 44 -29.23 2.44 39.36
CA ASP A 44 -30.43 3.09 39.90
C ASP A 44 -30.91 4.18 38.91
N SER A 45 -32.10 3.97 38.37
CA SER A 45 -32.71 4.76 37.30
C SER A 45 -33.60 5.91 37.80
N THR A 46 -33.51 6.31 39.07
CA THR A 46 -34.47 7.26 39.66
C THR A 46 -33.87 8.47 40.40
N LYS A 47 -32.96 9.22 39.77
CA LYS A 47 -32.72 10.62 40.19
C LYS A 47 -32.21 11.51 39.05
N LYS A 48 -33.13 12.05 38.24
CA LYS A 48 -32.86 13.15 37.31
C LYS A 48 -32.59 14.43 38.10
N SER A 49 -31.35 14.62 38.55
CA SER A 49 -30.87 15.92 39.03
C SER A 49 -30.54 16.81 37.82
N PRO A 50 -30.93 18.10 37.81
CA PRO A 50 -30.64 18.99 36.68
C PRO A 50 -29.13 19.21 36.48
N ALA A 51 -28.32 18.90 37.50
CA ALA A 51 -26.87 18.90 37.44
C ALA A 51 -26.29 17.84 36.49
N PHE A 52 -26.94 16.67 36.34
CA PHE A 52 -26.45 15.63 35.44
C PHE A 52 -26.62 16.04 33.97
N ASN A 53 -27.75 16.70 33.64
CA ASN A 53 -27.96 17.28 32.32
C ASN A 53 -26.99 18.43 32.04
N LEU A 54 -26.65 19.25 33.04
CA LEU A 54 -25.70 20.35 32.87
C LEU A 54 -24.27 19.84 32.65
N ILE A 55 -23.87 18.79 33.37
CA ILE A 55 -22.56 18.15 33.20
C ILE A 55 -22.48 17.41 31.86
N PHE A 56 -23.55 16.73 31.44
CA PHE A 56 -23.64 16.07 30.13
C PHE A 56 -23.61 17.09 28.97
N LEU A 57 -24.29 18.23 29.12
CA LEU A 57 -24.28 19.32 28.13
C LEU A 57 -22.95 20.08 28.08
N LEU A 58 -22.26 20.22 29.21
CA LEU A 58 -20.89 20.75 29.26
C LEU A 58 -19.91 19.80 28.56
N PHE A 59 -20.05 18.49 28.75
CA PHE A 59 -19.27 17.50 28.02
C PHE A 59 -19.57 17.50 26.52
N LEU A 60 -20.84 17.70 26.13
CA LEU A 60 -21.26 17.81 24.73
C LEU A 60 -20.73 19.10 24.06
N SER A 61 -20.66 20.22 24.79
CA SER A 61 -20.12 21.49 24.27
C SER A 61 -18.60 21.49 24.18
N ILE A 62 -17.91 20.79 25.10
CA ILE A 62 -16.46 20.60 25.04
C ILE A 62 -16.08 19.71 23.84
N PHE A 63 -16.92 18.74 23.47
CA PHE A 63 -16.74 17.92 22.26
C PHE A 63 -16.81 18.74 20.95
N PHE A 64 -17.56 19.84 20.94
CA PHE A 64 -17.73 20.70 19.75
C PHE A 64 -16.57 21.70 19.54
N LEU A 65 -15.84 22.05 20.59
CA LEU A 65 -14.72 23.01 20.52
C LEU A 65 -13.38 22.35 20.14
N VAL A 66 -13.31 21.01 20.09
CA VAL A 66 -12.15 20.24 19.61
C VAL A 66 -12.25 19.95 18.09
N SER A 67 -13.07 20.70 17.35
CA SER A 67 -13.18 20.59 15.90
C SER A 67 -12.49 21.75 15.16
N CYS A 68 -11.25 22.06 15.54
CA CYS A 68 -10.23 22.43 14.57
C CYS A 68 -9.33 21.22 14.38
N GLY A 69 -9.88 20.18 13.75
CA GLY A 69 -9.09 19.09 13.21
C GLY A 69 -8.32 19.62 12.01
N ASN A 70 -7.13 20.18 12.26
CA ASN A 70 -6.06 20.08 11.31
C ASN A 70 -5.97 18.59 10.97
N GLY A 71 -6.20 18.24 9.70
CA GLY A 71 -6.17 16.87 9.23
C GLY A 71 -4.74 16.34 9.29
N ASP A 72 -4.22 16.16 10.50
CA ASP A 72 -3.05 15.38 10.78
C ASP A 72 -3.57 13.94 10.67
N SER A 73 -3.82 13.53 9.43
CA SER A 73 -3.85 12.12 9.06
C SER A 73 -2.62 11.53 9.73
N GLU A 74 -2.83 10.70 10.76
CA GLU A 74 -1.77 9.89 11.34
C GLU A 74 -1.02 9.31 10.15
N LYS A 75 0.17 9.85 9.87
CA LYS A 75 1.09 9.26 8.93
C LYS A 75 1.39 7.95 9.60
N GLU A 76 0.63 6.92 9.26
CA GLU A 76 1.02 5.55 9.44
C GLU A 76 2.35 5.50 8.72
N GLU A 77 3.44 5.65 9.47
CA GLU A 77 4.80 5.77 8.99
C GLU A 77 5.19 4.37 8.54
N ARG A 78 4.54 3.92 7.46
CA ARG A 78 4.97 2.77 6.70
C ARG A 78 6.33 3.21 6.19
N PRO A 79 7.43 2.57 6.65
CA PRO A 79 8.79 3.01 6.36
C PRO A 79 9.01 3.19 4.85
N ASP A 80 8.22 2.50 4.05
CA ASP A 80 8.21 2.59 2.60
C ASP A 80 7.74 3.94 2.07
N ARG A 81 6.63 4.54 2.55
CA ARG A 81 6.13 5.81 1.99
C ARG A 81 7.07 6.98 2.30
N ALA A 82 7.73 6.95 3.46
CA ALA A 82 8.77 7.91 3.82
C ALA A 82 9.95 7.90 2.84
N LYS A 83 10.27 6.75 2.24
CA LYS A 83 11.34 6.62 1.26
C LYS A 83 11.02 7.27 -0.08
N MET A 84 9.74 7.31 -0.47
CA MET A 84 9.31 8.08 -1.64
C MET A 84 9.39 9.59 -1.39
N GLU A 85 9.00 10.05 -0.19
CA GLU A 85 9.16 11.47 0.18
C GLU A 85 10.65 11.87 0.20
N GLU A 86 11.52 11.00 0.72
CA GLU A 86 12.98 11.19 0.69
C GLU A 86 13.52 11.25 -0.74
N ALA A 87 13.03 10.38 -1.63
CA ALA A 87 13.44 10.35 -3.03
C ALA A 87 13.08 11.65 -3.77
N GLN A 88 11.87 12.15 -3.54
CA GLN A 88 11.39 13.42 -4.10
C GLN A 88 12.21 14.59 -3.60
N LYS A 89 12.38 14.70 -2.28
CA LYS A 89 13.19 15.76 -1.69
C LYS A 89 14.63 15.74 -2.21
N ALA A 90 15.24 14.55 -2.30
CA ALA A 90 16.58 14.42 -2.84
C ALA A 90 16.69 14.82 -4.32
N PHE A 91 15.65 14.55 -5.13
CA PHE A 91 15.59 14.98 -6.51
C PHE A 91 15.48 16.50 -6.63
N ASP A 92 14.65 17.14 -5.78
CA ASP A 92 14.54 18.60 -5.72
C ASP A 92 15.85 19.27 -5.26
N GLU A 93 16.63 18.58 -4.43
CA GLU A 93 18.00 18.96 -4.03
C GLU A 93 19.06 18.63 -5.10
N GLU A 94 18.66 18.15 -6.28
CA GLU A 94 19.53 17.66 -7.37
C GLU A 94 20.47 16.50 -6.98
N ASN A 95 20.23 15.88 -5.82
CA ASN A 95 20.95 14.72 -5.35
C ASN A 95 20.36 13.44 -5.97
N TYR A 96 20.63 13.23 -7.26
CA TYR A 96 20.06 12.14 -8.04
C TYR A 96 20.47 10.74 -7.55
N ASP A 97 21.66 10.58 -6.95
CA ASP A 97 22.12 9.31 -6.40
C ASP A 97 21.27 8.90 -5.19
N LYS A 98 20.97 9.85 -4.31
CA LYS A 98 20.09 9.63 -3.17
C LYS A 98 18.64 9.44 -3.59
N ALA A 99 18.17 10.21 -4.58
CA ALA A 99 16.84 10.04 -5.15
C ALA A 99 16.65 8.63 -5.71
N LYS A 100 17.63 8.17 -6.50
CA LYS A 100 17.65 6.84 -7.10
C LYS A 100 17.65 5.73 -6.05
N SER A 101 18.55 5.77 -5.07
CA SER A 101 18.61 4.72 -4.03
C SER A 101 17.33 4.66 -3.19
N SER A 102 16.71 5.81 -2.92
CA SER A 102 15.48 5.89 -2.14
C SER A 102 14.26 5.34 -2.90
N VAL A 103 14.12 5.66 -4.20
CA VAL A 103 13.05 5.09 -5.04
C VAL A 103 13.27 3.60 -5.33
N GLU A 104 14.51 3.15 -5.52
CA GLU A 104 14.84 1.73 -5.68
C GLU A 104 14.48 0.91 -4.43
N TYR A 105 14.74 1.44 -3.24
CA TYR A 105 14.32 0.82 -1.99
C TYR A 105 12.79 0.65 -1.94
N PHE A 106 12.03 1.68 -2.34
CA PHE A 106 10.58 1.61 -2.36
C PHE A 106 10.07 0.57 -3.37
N LEU A 107 10.61 0.59 -4.59
CA LEU A 107 10.25 -0.34 -5.66
C LEU A 107 10.61 -1.80 -5.32
N ALA A 108 11.58 -2.03 -4.43
CA ALA A 108 11.86 -3.39 -3.96
C ALA A 108 10.67 -3.99 -3.17
N GLN A 109 9.90 -3.15 -2.48
CA GLN A 109 8.70 -3.57 -1.75
C GLN A 109 7.45 -3.52 -2.64
N TYR A 110 7.36 -2.52 -3.51
CA TYR A 110 6.22 -2.29 -4.41
C TYR A 110 6.68 -2.25 -5.89
N PRO A 111 7.06 -3.39 -6.48
CA PRO A 111 7.69 -3.44 -7.81
C PRO A 111 6.78 -3.00 -8.96
N LYS A 112 5.47 -2.90 -8.73
CA LYS A 112 4.47 -2.51 -9.72
C LYS A 112 3.78 -1.18 -9.37
N ASP A 113 4.35 -0.41 -8.44
CA ASP A 113 3.82 0.91 -8.14
C ASP A 113 4.12 1.87 -9.30
N VAL A 114 3.07 2.24 -10.03
CA VAL A 114 3.19 3.08 -11.24
C VAL A 114 3.79 4.45 -10.91
N GLN A 115 3.45 5.03 -9.76
CA GLN A 115 3.95 6.34 -9.36
C GLN A 115 5.45 6.30 -9.09
N ALA A 116 5.94 5.28 -8.40
CA ALA A 116 7.36 5.09 -8.13
C ALA A 116 8.15 4.73 -9.39
N LEU A 117 7.59 3.90 -10.28
CA LEU A 117 8.19 3.61 -11.58
C LEU A 117 8.32 4.86 -12.45
N TYR A 118 7.28 5.70 -12.45
CA TYR A 118 7.28 6.99 -13.15
C TYR A 118 8.36 7.91 -12.60
N PHE A 119 8.40 8.09 -11.28
CA PHE A 119 9.40 8.92 -10.64
C PHE A 119 10.82 8.40 -10.88
N TYR A 120 11.04 7.08 -10.81
CA TYR A 120 12.35 6.50 -11.09
C TYR A 120 12.79 6.76 -12.53
N ALA A 121 11.87 6.65 -13.49
CA ALA A 121 12.15 7.04 -14.87
C ALA A 121 12.56 8.51 -15.00
N GLN A 122 11.91 9.44 -14.28
CA GLN A 122 12.31 10.86 -14.29
C GLN A 122 13.74 11.05 -13.76
N VAL A 123 14.09 10.39 -12.65
CA VAL A 123 15.47 10.39 -12.11
C VAL A 123 16.47 9.86 -13.16
N LEU A 124 16.09 8.82 -13.90
CA LEU A 124 16.93 8.25 -14.96
C LEU A 124 17.08 9.18 -16.16
N VAL A 125 16.02 9.90 -16.56
CA VAL A 125 16.10 10.93 -17.61
C VAL A 125 17.01 12.08 -17.17
N ALA A 126 16.86 12.57 -15.94
CA ALA A 126 17.69 13.65 -15.39
C ALA A 126 19.18 13.28 -15.32
N THR A 127 19.50 12.00 -15.19
CA THR A 127 20.87 11.48 -15.15
C THR A 127 21.36 10.92 -16.50
N ASP A 128 20.68 11.25 -17.60
CA ASP A 128 20.98 10.82 -18.97
C ASP A 128 21.02 9.29 -19.19
N GLN A 129 20.40 8.52 -18.28
CA GLN A 129 20.26 7.07 -18.36
C GLN A 129 19.03 6.68 -19.21
N LEU A 130 18.97 7.20 -20.44
CA LEU A 130 17.79 7.15 -21.31
C LEU A 130 17.31 5.72 -21.63
N LEU A 131 18.22 4.75 -21.75
CA LEU A 131 17.87 3.35 -21.98
C LEU A 131 17.12 2.74 -20.80
N LYS A 132 17.57 3.00 -19.57
CA LYS A 132 16.90 2.53 -18.34
C LYS A 132 15.58 3.25 -18.12
N ALA A 133 15.52 4.55 -18.42
CA ALA A 133 14.27 5.30 -18.35
C ALA A 133 13.20 4.69 -19.28
N ARG A 134 13.60 4.27 -20.49
CA ARG A 134 12.71 3.56 -21.42
C ARG A 134 12.23 2.22 -20.86
N GLU A 135 13.09 1.46 -20.20
CA GLU A 135 12.71 0.18 -19.56
C GLU A 135 11.64 0.43 -18.50
N ARG A 136 11.84 1.41 -17.62
CA ARG A 136 10.83 1.79 -16.60
C ARG A 136 9.52 2.29 -17.19
N ALA A 137 9.57 3.08 -18.26
CA ALA A 137 8.35 3.47 -18.97
C ALA A 137 7.63 2.27 -19.61
N THR A 138 8.39 1.27 -20.07
CA THR A 138 7.81 0.04 -20.62
C THR A 138 7.13 -0.78 -19.53
N GLU A 139 7.73 -0.90 -18.34
CA GLU A 139 7.11 -1.54 -17.17
C GLU A 139 5.77 -0.87 -16.81
N ILE A 140 5.67 0.46 -16.91
CA ILE A 140 4.40 1.16 -16.68
C ILE A 140 3.36 0.78 -17.76
N LEU A 141 3.76 0.70 -19.03
CA LEU A 141 2.87 0.30 -20.13
C LEU A 141 2.44 -1.17 -20.05
N GLU A 142 3.23 -2.04 -19.43
CA GLU A 142 2.82 -3.42 -19.14
C GLU A 142 1.72 -3.49 -18.09
N ILE A 143 1.71 -2.55 -17.14
CA ILE A 143 0.66 -2.44 -16.11
C ILE A 143 -0.60 -1.82 -16.71
N ASP A 144 -0.44 -0.70 -17.42
CA ASP A 144 -1.53 -0.04 -18.13
C ASP A 144 -0.99 0.53 -19.47
N PRO A 145 -1.35 -0.10 -20.62
CA PRO A 145 -0.87 0.28 -21.94
C PRO A 145 -1.24 1.70 -22.39
N GLU A 146 -2.18 2.34 -21.71
CA GLU A 146 -2.73 3.62 -22.11
C GLU A 146 -2.30 4.78 -21.22
N ARG A 147 -1.42 4.55 -20.24
CA ARG A 147 -0.97 5.58 -19.29
C ARG A 147 -0.29 6.77 -19.99
N PRO A 148 -0.77 8.00 -19.78
CA PRO A 148 -0.12 9.19 -20.32
C PRO A 148 1.29 9.39 -19.73
N GLU A 149 1.54 8.97 -18.49
CA GLU A 149 2.82 9.14 -17.82
C GLU A 149 3.96 8.38 -18.52
N ALA A 150 3.70 7.15 -18.94
CA ALA A 150 4.69 6.37 -19.67
C ALA A 150 4.95 6.94 -21.07
N GLN A 151 3.91 7.42 -21.75
CA GLN A 151 4.05 8.10 -23.03
C GLN A 151 4.85 9.40 -22.91
N ALA A 152 4.68 10.15 -21.81
CA ALA A 152 5.46 11.34 -21.52
C ALA A 152 6.95 11.00 -21.35
N ILE A 153 7.28 10.00 -20.51
CA ILE A 153 8.67 9.55 -20.34
C ILE A 153 9.28 9.10 -21.67
N LEU A 154 8.57 8.29 -22.45
CA LEU A 154 9.08 7.86 -23.75
C LEU A 154 9.32 9.06 -24.68
N GLY A 155 8.43 10.05 -24.65
CA GLY A 155 8.62 11.32 -25.34
C GLY A 155 9.91 12.04 -24.92
N GLU A 156 10.18 12.15 -23.62
CA GLU A 156 11.40 12.73 -23.05
C GLU A 156 12.66 11.93 -23.44
N VAL A 157 12.58 10.60 -23.41
CA VAL A 157 13.67 9.72 -23.84
C VAL A 157 14.00 9.92 -25.32
N HIS A 158 12.98 9.97 -26.18
CA HIS A 158 13.18 10.26 -27.61
C HIS A 158 13.75 11.68 -27.82
N TYR A 159 13.31 12.65 -27.02
CA TYR A 159 13.83 14.00 -27.06
C TYR A 159 15.32 14.06 -26.68
N GLY A 160 15.74 13.42 -25.59
CA GLY A 160 17.14 13.31 -25.18
C GLY A 160 18.01 12.63 -26.23
N ARG A 161 17.45 11.65 -26.96
CA ARG A 161 18.10 10.98 -28.11
C ARG A 161 18.07 11.78 -29.41
N LYS A 162 17.53 13.00 -29.41
CA LYS A 162 17.35 13.89 -30.58
C LYS A 162 16.42 13.32 -31.67
N GLU A 163 15.57 12.37 -31.30
CA GLU A 163 14.55 11.75 -32.17
C GLU A 163 13.25 12.58 -32.09
N PHE A 164 13.35 13.85 -32.51
CA PHE A 164 12.29 14.85 -32.32
C PHE A 164 10.92 14.48 -32.92
N PRO A 165 10.81 13.85 -34.10
CA PRO A 165 9.51 13.45 -34.64
C PRO A 165 8.77 12.45 -33.74
N GLN A 166 9.49 11.48 -33.19
CA GLN A 166 8.97 10.46 -32.28
C GLN A 166 8.60 11.09 -30.93
N ALA A 167 9.47 11.94 -30.38
CA ALA A 167 9.22 12.68 -29.16
C ALA A 167 7.90 13.47 -29.25
N LEU A 168 7.74 14.26 -30.31
CA LEU A 168 6.56 15.08 -30.53
C LEU A 168 5.28 14.25 -30.68
N LYS A 169 5.36 13.08 -31.35
CA LYS A 169 4.22 12.17 -31.47
C LYS A 169 3.78 11.66 -30.09
N LEU A 170 4.73 11.17 -29.29
CA LEU A 170 4.45 10.58 -27.98
C LEU A 170 3.98 11.61 -26.96
N SER A 171 4.62 12.78 -26.89
CA SER A 171 4.18 13.87 -26.01
C SER A 171 2.77 14.34 -26.35
N ARG A 172 2.39 14.37 -27.63
CA ARG A 172 1.01 14.69 -28.04
C ARG A 172 0.00 13.61 -27.62
N GLN A 173 0.39 12.34 -27.63
CA GLN A 173 -0.47 11.26 -27.18
C GLN A 173 -0.71 11.35 -25.67
N ALA A 174 0.34 11.62 -24.90
CA ALA A 174 0.26 11.84 -23.45
C ALA A 174 -0.69 13.00 -23.11
N LEU A 175 -0.57 14.14 -23.81
CA LEU A 175 -1.41 15.32 -23.57
C LEU A 175 -2.88 15.15 -23.97
N LYS A 176 -3.21 14.25 -24.90
CA LYS A 176 -4.59 14.01 -25.32
C LYS A 176 -5.40 13.19 -24.31
N LYS A 177 -4.72 12.50 -23.38
CA LYS A 177 -5.32 11.56 -22.44
C LYS A 177 -5.39 12.08 -20.99
N ASN A 178 -4.90 13.30 -20.73
CA ASN A 178 -5.15 14.07 -19.50
C ASN A 178 -6.42 14.91 -19.63
#